data_AF-A0AAN4UBI4-F1
#
_entry.id   AF-A0AAN4UBI4-F1
#
_cell.length_a   1.000
_cell.length_b   1.000
_cell.length_c   1.000
_cell.angle_alpha   90.00
_cell.angle_beta   90.00
_cell.angle_gamma   90.00
#
_symmetry.space_group_name_H-M   'P 1'
#
loop_
_entity.id
_entity.type
_entity.pdbx_description
1 polymer ?
#
loop_
_entity_poly.entity_id
_entity_poly.type
_entity_poly.pdbx_seq_one_letter_code
_entity_poly.pdbx_strand_id
1 'polypeptide(L)'
;MGYLVVIITIGLLLFFVYNQIQHILRKTEKQVIRGYYLLVSKKKAEDLGKWYGVFQQGEKEHICELSFSLYLHLQVPQRGYLHAENGKVITFKTEE
;
A
#
# COMPACT_ATOMS: atom_id res chain seq x y z
N MET A 1 -2.76 1.89 50.10
CA MET A 1 -3.17 0.71 49.29
C MET A 1 -4.08 1.08 48.11
N GLY A 2 -5.12 1.92 48.26
CA GLY A 2 -6.04 2.26 47.15
C GLY A 2 -5.43 3.08 46.00
N TYR A 3 -4.50 3.99 46.28
CA TYR A 3 -3.87 4.83 45.26
C TYR A 3 -2.96 4.08 44.28
N LEU A 4 -2.35 2.97 44.72
CA LEU A 4 -1.52 2.12 43.86
C LEU A 4 -2.36 1.51 42.73
N VAL A 5 -3.57 1.05 43.07
CA VAL A 5 -4.51 0.50 42.08
C VAL A 5 -4.88 1.57 41.05
N VAL A 6 -5.17 2.79 41.49
CA VAL A 6 -5.51 3.91 40.59
C VAL A 6 -4.37 4.23 39.62
N ILE A 7 -3.13 4.28 40.10
CA ILE A 7 -1.95 4.55 39.26
C ILE A 7 -1.75 3.44 38.23
N ILE A 8 -1.90 2.17 38.63
CA ILE A 8 -1.78 1.01 37.74
C ILE A 8 -2.87 1.05 36.67
N THR A 9 -4.12 1.32 37.04
CA THR A 9 -5.24 1.38 36.09
C THR A 9 -5.05 2.51 35.07
N ILE A 10 -4.60 3.68 35.52
CA ILE A 10 -4.31 4.81 34.61
C ILE A 10 -3.16 4.45 33.66
N GLY A 11 -2.09 3.82 34.17
CA GLY A 11 -0.97 3.37 33.35
C GLY A 11 -1.38 2.36 32.28
N LEU A 12 -2.21 1.38 32.63
CA LEU A 12 -2.76 0.39 31.70
C LEU A 12 -3.65 1.03 30.64
N LEU A 13 -4.50 1.98 31.03
CA LEU A 13 -5.39 2.69 30.10
C LEU A 13 -4.56 3.50 29.08
N LEU A 14 -3.54 4.22 29.55
CA LEU A 14 -2.62 4.96 28.67
C LEU A 14 -1.83 4.01 27.75
N PHE A 15 -1.35 2.88 28.26
CA PHE A 15 -0.65 1.89 27.46
C PHE A 15 -1.55 1.32 26.35
N PHE A 16 -2.80 0.99 26.67
CA PHE A 16 -3.75 0.45 25.71
C PHE A 16 -4.10 1.46 24.62
N VAL A 17 -4.37 2.71 25.00
CA VAL A 17 -4.62 3.81 24.06
C VAL A 17 -3.40 4.06 23.17
N TYR A 18 -2.19 4.09 23.74
CA TYR A 18 -0.96 4.27 22.96
C TYR A 18 -0.75 3.14 21.95
N ASN A 19 -0.95 1.88 22.36
CA ASN A 19 -0.78 0.73 21.48
C ASN A 19 -1.80 0.71 20.34
N GLN A 20 -3.05 1.10 20.62
CA GLN A 20 -4.10 1.16 19.61
C GLN A 20 -3.85 2.30 18.61
N ILE A 21 -3.39 3.47 19.08
CA ILE A 21 -2.96 4.58 18.23
C ILE A 21 -1.78 4.17 17.35
N GLN A 22 -0.73 3.57 17.93
CA GLN A 22 0.44 3.06 17.19
C GLN A 22 0.05 2.02 16.13
N HIS A 23 -0.86 1.11 16.45
CA HIS A 23 -1.35 0.11 15.50
C HIS A 23 -2.12 0.74 14.32
N ILE A 24 -2.92 1.79 14.58
CA ILE A 24 -3.60 2.55 13.54
C ILE A 24 -2.59 3.35 12.69
N LEU A 25 -1.61 4.01 13.32
CA LEU A 25 -0.55 4.74 12.62
C LEU A 25 0.33 3.83 11.75
N ARG A 26 0.71 2.64 12.22
CA ARG A 26 1.43 1.64 11.40
C ARG A 26 0.61 1.14 10.22
N LYS A 27 -0.70 0.95 10.39
CA LYS A 27 -1.59 0.65 9.24
C LYS A 27 -1.70 1.81 8.24
N THR A 28 -1.42 3.04 8.69
CA THR A 28 -1.44 4.26 7.87
C THR A 28 -0.05 4.64 7.37
N GLU A 29 0.99 3.89 7.73
CA GLU A 29 2.35 4.11 7.24
C GLU A 29 2.32 3.88 5.74
N LYS A 30 2.41 5.00 5.01
CA LYS A 30 2.14 4.99 3.58
C LYS A 30 3.18 4.09 2.91
N GLN A 31 2.75 2.94 2.39
CA GLN A 31 3.64 2.08 1.61
C GLN A 31 3.88 2.77 0.28
N VAL A 32 4.96 3.54 0.22
CA VAL A 32 5.41 4.26 -0.97
C VAL A 32 6.37 3.34 -1.74
N ILE A 33 5.96 2.94 -2.94
CA ILE A 33 6.77 2.16 -3.87
C ILE A 33 7.18 3.12 -4.99
N ARG A 34 8.50 3.30 -5.17
CA ARG A 34 9.08 4.15 -6.21
C ARG A 34 10.27 3.44 -6.85
N GLY A 35 10.30 3.38 -8.18
CA GLY A 35 11.44 2.82 -8.90
C GLY A 35 11.09 2.31 -10.28
N TYR A 36 12.07 1.72 -10.96
CA TYR A 36 11.87 1.11 -12.28
C TYR A 36 11.34 -0.32 -12.12
N TYR A 37 10.11 -0.51 -12.57
CA TYR A 37 9.41 -1.80 -12.54
C TYR A 37 8.98 -2.20 -13.95
N LEU A 38 8.92 -3.51 -14.17
CA LEU A 38 8.31 -4.11 -15.35
C LEU A 38 6.85 -4.43 -15.03
N LEU A 39 5.91 -3.88 -15.79
CA LEU A 39 4.52 -4.31 -15.77
C LEU A 39 4.42 -5.64 -16.52
N VAL A 40 4.13 -6.72 -15.80
CA VAL A 40 4.13 -8.10 -16.32
C VAL A 40 2.74 -8.59 -16.65
N SER A 41 1.73 -8.14 -15.90
CA SER A 41 0.35 -8.56 -16.09
C SER A 41 -0.63 -7.48 -15.65
N LYS A 42 -1.81 -7.51 -16.25
CA LYS A 42 -2.96 -6.67 -15.90
C LYS A 42 -4.13 -7.61 -15.57
N LYS A 43 -4.69 -7.47 -14.37
CA LYS A 43 -5.80 -8.30 -13.87
C LYS A 43 -7.00 -7.42 -13.58
N LYS A 44 -8.19 -7.88 -13.96
CA LYS A 44 -9.47 -7.30 -13.53
C LYS A 44 -9.97 -8.14 -12.36
N ALA A 45 -10.30 -7.51 -11.23
CA ALA A 45 -10.99 -8.21 -10.16
C ALA A 45 -12.46 -8.40 -10.55
N GLU A 46 -12.95 -9.63 -10.44
CA GLU A 46 -14.29 -10.02 -10.88
C GLU A 46 -15.41 -9.32 -10.08
N ASP A 47 -15.17 -9.00 -8.80
CA ASP A 47 -16.22 -8.55 -7.88
C ASP A 47 -16.39 -7.03 -7.72
N LEU A 48 -15.39 -6.20 -8.07
CA LEU A 48 -15.34 -4.80 -7.57
C LEU A 48 -15.06 -3.74 -8.64
N GLY A 49 -14.99 -4.11 -9.92
CA GLY A 49 -14.63 -3.14 -10.98
C GLY A 49 -13.25 -2.51 -10.80
N LYS A 50 -12.41 -3.11 -9.93
CA LYS A 50 -11.05 -2.68 -9.66
C LYS A 50 -10.09 -3.34 -10.62
N TRP A 51 -9.10 -2.56 -11.04
CA TRP A 51 -8.08 -2.97 -11.99
C TRP A 51 -6.76 -3.07 -11.25
N TYR A 52 -5.98 -4.12 -11.53
CA TYR A 52 -4.70 -4.36 -10.87
C TYR A 52 -3.61 -4.57 -11.90
N GLY A 53 -2.42 -4.03 -11.61
CA GLY A 53 -1.19 -4.26 -12.36
C GLY A 53 -0.22 -5.06 -11.51
N VAL A 54 0.46 -6.02 -12.13
CA VAL A 54 1.53 -6.79 -11.52
C VAL A 54 2.87 -6.18 -11.96
N PHE A 55 3.58 -5.60 -11.01
CA PHE A 55 4.86 -4.92 -11.22
C PHE A 55 6.01 -5.74 -10.66
N GLN A 56 6.96 -6.11 -11.50
CA GLN A 56 8.10 -6.93 -11.13
C GLN A 56 9.42 -6.15 -11.23
N GLN A 57 10.27 -6.31 -10.23
CA GLN A 57 11.65 -5.82 -10.22
C GLN A 57 12.56 -6.91 -9.63
N GLY A 58 13.23 -7.65 -10.51
CA GLY A 58 13.99 -8.84 -10.12
C GLY A 58 13.07 -9.90 -9.52
N GLU A 59 13.34 -10.32 -8.29
CA GLU A 59 12.55 -11.30 -7.54
C GLU A 59 11.34 -10.68 -6.81
N LYS A 60 11.25 -9.35 -6.75
CA LYS A 60 10.15 -8.67 -6.05
C LYS A 60 8.98 -8.45 -7.00
N GLU A 61 7.80 -8.86 -6.57
CA GLU A 61 6.52 -8.62 -7.25
C GLU A 61 5.62 -7.76 -6.36
N HIS A 62 5.05 -6.71 -6.93
CA HIS A 62 4.06 -5.87 -6.28
C HIS A 62 2.79 -5.82 -7.12
N ILE A 63 1.67 -6.17 -6.47
CA ILE A 63 0.35 -6.01 -7.06
C ILE A 63 -0.18 -4.65 -6.61
N CYS A 64 -0.45 -3.77 -7.56
CA CYS A 64 -0.97 -2.44 -7.26
C CYS A 64 -2.28 -2.19 -8.02
N GLU A 65 -3.22 -1.53 -7.38
CA GLU A 65 -4.47 -1.08 -7.98
C GLU A 65 -4.17 0.05 -8.99
N LEU A 66 -4.74 -0.08 -10.18
CA LEU A 66 -4.65 0.86 -11.29
C LEU A 66 -5.96 1.63 -11.39
N SER A 67 -5.86 2.92 -11.76
CA SER A 67 -7.04 3.62 -12.27
C SER A 67 -7.46 3.04 -13.63
N PHE A 68 -8.75 3.14 -13.95
CA PHE A 68 -9.28 2.60 -15.20
C PHE A 68 -8.60 3.21 -16.44
N SER A 69 -8.32 4.52 -16.41
CA SER A 69 -7.59 5.21 -17.48
C SER A 69 -6.17 4.66 -17.65
N LEU A 70 -5.42 4.46 -16.56
CA LEU A 70 -4.09 3.85 -16.62
C LEU A 70 -4.15 2.42 -17.18
N TYR A 71 -5.13 1.63 -16.73
CA TYR A 71 -5.32 0.26 -17.20
C TYR A 71 -5.51 0.17 -18.73
N LEU A 72 -6.26 1.11 -19.33
CA LEU A 72 -6.50 1.14 -20.77
C LEU A 72 -5.27 1.53 -21.59
N HIS A 73 -4.46 2.47 -21.11
CA HIS A 73 -3.31 3.00 -21.89
C HIS A 73 -2.05 2.16 -21.77
N LEU A 74 -1.87 1.44 -20.66
CA LEU A 74 -0.70 0.59 -20.47
C LEU A 74 -0.71 -0.59 -21.44
N GLN A 75 0.43 -0.97 -21.98
CA GLN A 75 0.60 -2.23 -22.69
C GLN A 75 1.37 -3.21 -21.79
N VAL A 76 1.26 -4.51 -22.05
CA VAL A 76 1.95 -5.54 -21.27
C VAL A 76 2.66 -6.49 -22.23
N PRO A 77 3.93 -6.85 -22.00
CA PRO A 77 4.81 -6.34 -20.94
C PRO A 77 5.36 -4.94 -21.26
N GLN A 78 5.47 -4.07 -20.25
CA GLN A 78 6.00 -2.70 -20.44
C GLN A 78 6.83 -2.25 -19.24
N ARG A 79 8.01 -1.68 -19.49
CA ARG A 79 8.92 -1.20 -18.45
C ARG A 79 8.76 0.30 -18.25
N GLY A 80 8.83 0.74 -17.00
CA GLY A 80 8.69 2.15 -16.68
C GLY A 80 9.01 2.45 -15.23
N TYR A 81 9.01 3.75 -14.92
CA TYR A 81 9.13 4.24 -13.56
C TYR A 81 7.75 4.20 -12.89
N LEU A 82 7.60 3.32 -11.91
CA LEU A 82 6.42 3.17 -11.07
C LEU A 82 6.52 4.10 -9.86
N HIS A 83 5.43 4.81 -9.62
CA HIS A 83 5.18 5.47 -8.36
C HIS A 83 3.79 5.06 -7.86
N ALA A 84 3.78 4.27 -6.78
CA ALA A 84 2.58 3.82 -6.10
C ALA A 84 2.61 4.21 -4.62
N GLU A 85 1.45 4.54 -4.07
CA GLU A 85 1.28 4.82 -2.64
C GLU A 85 0.07 4.03 -2.14
N ASN A 86 0.21 3.37 -0.99
CA ASN A 86 -0.85 2.57 -0.36
C ASN A 86 -1.42 1.49 -1.31
N GLY A 87 -0.55 0.87 -2.11
CA GLY A 87 -0.94 -0.15 -3.08
C GLY A 87 -1.73 0.40 -4.28
N LYS A 88 -1.81 1.72 -4.47
CA LYS A 88 -2.44 2.36 -5.64
C LYS A 88 -1.38 3.03 -6.51
N VAL A 89 -1.44 2.80 -7.81
CA VAL A 89 -0.56 3.45 -8.77
C VAL A 89 -0.98 4.91 -8.95
N ILE A 90 -0.09 5.84 -8.62
CA ILE A 90 -0.29 7.27 -8.86
C ILE A 90 0.17 7.60 -10.28
N THR A 91 1.37 7.16 -10.65
CA THR A 91 1.95 7.39 -11.98
C THR A 91 2.80 6.21 -12.41
N PHE A 92 2.75 5.90 -13.70
CA PHE A 92 3.66 4.98 -14.37
C PHE A 92 4.13 5.62 -15.66
N LYS A 93 5.41 6.03 -15.69
CA LYS A 93 6.01 6.69 -16.84
C LYS A 93 6.88 5.70 -17.59
N THR A 94 6.63 5.56 -18.87
CA THR A 94 7.42 4.71 -19.76
C THR A 94 8.44 5.60 -20.43
N GLU A 95 9.69 5.14 -20.52
CA GLU A 95 10.66 5.80 -21.40
C GLU A 95 10.20 5.47 -22.83
N GLU A 96 9.75 6.50 -23.55
CA GLU A 96 9.41 6.44 -24.98
C GLU A 96 10.66 6.12 -25.82
#